data_AF-A0A3C0BA78-F1
#
_entry.id   AF-A0A3C0BA78-F1
#
_cell.length_a   1.000
_cell.length_b   1.000
_cell.length_c   1.000
_cell.angle_alpha   90.00
_cell.angle_beta   90.00
_cell.angle_gamma   90.00
#
_symmetry.space_group_name_H-M   'P 1'
#
loop_
_entity.id
_entity.type
_entity.pdbx_description
1 polymer ?
#
loop_
_entity_poly.entity_id
_entity_poly.type
_entity_poly.pdbx_seq_one_letter_code
_entity_poly.pdbx_strand_id
1 'polypeptide(L)' 'MVCRLDENGMCVGCFRNLDEIANWAIMTKEEKFDVLRKSHLRMQLREIKL' A
#
# COMPACT_ATOMS: atom_id res chain seq x y z
N MET A 1 10.50 -8.09 7.28
CA MET A 1 10.36 -7.22 6.08
C MET A 1 10.24 -5.79 6.56
N VAL A 2 11.15 -4.89 6.17
CA VAL A 2 11.12 -3.49 6.62
C VAL A 2 10.28 -2.67 5.64
N CYS A 3 9.17 -2.09 6.12
CA CYS A 3 8.41 -1.11 5.35
C CYS A 3 9.18 0.22 5.28
N ARG A 4 9.40 0.75 4.07
CA ARG A 4 10.06 2.04 3.80
C ARG A 4 9.29 2.77 2.72
N LEU A 5 9.06 4.07 2.91
CA LEU A 5 8.45 4.94 1.89
C LEU A 5 9.51 5.45 0.90
N ASP A 6 9.16 5.52 -0.37
CA ASP A 6 9.90 6.24 -1.40
C ASP A 6 9.55 7.75 -1.39
N GLU A 7 10.19 8.51 -2.28
CA GLU A 7 9.97 9.95 -2.44
C GLU A 7 8.54 10.34 -2.83
N ASN A 8 7.77 9.40 -3.40
CA ASN A 8 6.37 9.60 -3.78
C ASN A 8 5.42 9.19 -2.66
N GLY A 9 5.93 8.87 -1.47
CA GLY A 9 5.12 8.43 -0.33
C GLY A 9 4.53 7.03 -0.52
N MET A 10 5.09 6.21 -1.42
CA MET A 10 4.70 4.82 -1.62
C MET A 10 5.63 3.88 -0.87
N CYS A 11 5.08 2.95 -0.10
CA CYS A 11 5.89 1.94 0.57
C CYS A 11 6.46 0.94 -0.45
N VAL A 12 7.78 0.82 -0.56
CA VAL A 12 8.43 -0.10 -1.52
C VAL A 12 8.32 -1.58 -1.13
N GLY A 13 7.88 -1.88 0.10
CA GLY A 13 7.69 -3.24 0.58
C GLY A 13 6.24 -3.73 0.47
N CYS A 14 5.28 -2.93 0.95
CA CYS A 14 3.86 -3.33 0.96
C CYS A 14 3.02 -2.63 -0.11
N PHE A 15 3.56 -1.63 -0.81
CA PHE A 15 2.87 -0.85 -1.84
C PHE A 15 1.64 -0.06 -1.36
N ARG A 16 1.52 0.20 -0.06
CA ARG A 16 0.57 1.17 0.50
C ARG A 16 1.14 2.58 0.43
N ASN A 17 0.29 3.58 0.22
CA ASN A 17 0.70 4.98 0.30
C ASN A 17 0.73 5.48 1.77
N LEU A 18 1.28 6.67 1.99
CA LEU A 18 1.39 7.28 3.32
C LEU A 18 0.03 7.44 4.01
N ASP A 19 -1.00 7.91 3.31
CA ASP A 19 -2.33 8.14 3.88
C ASP A 19 -3.01 6.84 4.31
N GLU A 20 -2.87 5.78 3.51
CA GLU A 20 -3.36 4.42 3.82
C GLU A 20 -2.67 3.86 5.07
N ILE A 21 -1.39 4.18 5.28
CA ILE A 21 -0.62 3.75 6.45
C ILE A 21 -1.02 4.57 7.68
N ALA A 22 -1.08 5.90 7.55
CA ALA A 22 -1.38 6.82 8.65
C ALA A 22 -2.81 6.63 9.18
N ASN A 23 -3.79 6.43 8.29
CA ASN A 23 -5.19 6.32 8.66
C ASN A 23 -5.65 4.88 8.95
N TRP A 24 -4.75 3.89 8.89
CA TRP A 24 -5.12 2.47 9.05
C TRP A 24 -5.92 2.19 10.32
N ALA A 25 -5.56 2.82 11.44
CA ALA A 25 -6.22 2.57 12.73
C ALA A 25 -7.70 2.99 12.71
N ILE A 26 -8.05 4.04 11.98
CA ILE A 26 -9.40 4.63 11.94
C ILE A 26 -10.27 4.11 10.78
N MET A 27 -9.68 3.41 9.81
CA MET A 27 -10.41 2.82 8.69
C MET A 27 -11.37 1.71 9.16
N THR A 28 -12.55 1.69 8.54
CA THR A 28 -13.52 0.60 8.58
C THR A 28 -12.94 -0.69 8.02
N LYS A 29 -13.64 -1.80 8.24
CA LYS A 29 -13.23 -3.11 7.72
C LYS A 29 -13.21 -3.10 6.18
N GLU A 30 -14.23 -2.51 5.57
CA GLU A 30 -14.41 -2.42 4.13
C GLU A 30 -13.29 -1.59 3.48
N GLU A 31 -12.93 -0.45 4.08
CA GLU A 31 -11.81 0.38 3.62
C GLU A 31 -10.48 -0.37 3.73
N LYS A 32 -10.25 -1.08 4.84
CA LYS A 32 -9.03 -1.90 5.00
C LYS A 32 -8.91 -2.97 3.92
N PHE A 33 -10.01 -3.63 3.56
CA PHE A 33 -10.02 -4.60 2.47
C PHE A 33 -9.71 -3.96 1.12
N ASP A 34 -10.28 -2.80 0.83
CA ASP A 34 -10.00 -2.08 -0.41
C ASP A 34 -8.52 -1.65 -0.51
N VAL A 35 -7.95 -1.13 0.59
CA VAL A 35 -6.53 -0.77 0.67
C VAL A 35 -5.65 -1.98 0.38
N LEU A 36 -5.90 -3.12 1.03
CA LEU A 36 -5.12 -4.34 0.82
C LEU A 36 -5.21 -4.83 -0.63
N ARG A 37 -6.43 -4.81 -1.21
CA ARG A 37 -6.66 -5.18 -2.62
C ARG A 37 -5.88 -4.27 -3.57
N LYS A 38 -5.98 -2.95 -3.39
CA LYS A 38 -5.24 -1.97 -4.22
C LYS A 38 -3.74 -2.13 -4.07
N SER A 39 -3.25 -2.37 -2.86
CA SER A 39 -1.84 -2.62 -2.58
C SER A 39 -1.29 -3.81 -3.34
N HIS A 40 -2.04 -4.92 -3.32
CA HIS A 40 -1.68 -6.13 -4.05
C HIS A 40 -1.65 -5.91 -5.57
N LEU A 41 -2.65 -5.20 -6.12
CA LEU A 41 -2.66 -4.86 -7.54
C LEU A 41 -1.47 -3.98 -7.93
N ARG A 42 -1.12 -2.98 -7.12
CA ARG A 42 0.06 -2.13 -7.35
C ARG A 42 1.37 -2.91 -7.34
N MET A 43 1.49 -3.91 -6.46
CA MET A 43 2.63 -4.82 -6.42
C MET A 43 2.75 -5.62 -7.73
N GLN A 44 1.67 -6.27 -8.15
CA GLN A 44 1.64 -7.07 -9.39
C GLN A 44 1.95 -6.25 -10.64
N LEU A 45 1.41 -5.03 -10.75
CA LEU A 45 1.68 -4.16 -11.90
C LEU A 45 3.14 -3.71 -12.00
N ARG A 46 3.86 -3.61 -10.87
CA ARG A 46 5.31 -3.32 -10.87
C ARG A 46 6.12 -4.55 -11.28
N GLU A 47 5.71 -5.75 -10.86
CA GLU A 47 6.37 -7.01 -11.25
C GLU A 47 6.24 -7.30 -12.74
N ILE A 48 5.14 -6.92 -13.39
CA ILE A 48 4.93 -7.09 -14.84
C ILE A 48 5.76 -6.08 -15.68
N LYS A 49 6.18 -4.96 -15.08
CA LYS A 49 6.96 -3.91 -15.75
C LYS A 49 8.48 -4.08 -15.65
N LEU A 50 8.94 -5.08 -14.89
CA LEU A 50 10.36 -5.46 -14.74
C LEU A 50 10.70 -6.59 -15.71
#